data_AF-A0A7W1YV71-F1
#
_entry.id   AF-A0A7W1YV71-F1
#
_cell.length_a   1.000
_cell.length_b   1.000
_cell.length_c   1.000
_cell.angle_alpha   90.00
_cell.angle_beta   90.00
_cell.angle_gamma   90.00
#
_symmetry.space_group_name_H-M   'P 1'
#
loop_
_entity.id
_entity.type
_entity.pdbx_description
1 polymer ?
#
loop_
_entity_poly.entity_id
_entity_poly.type
_entity_poly.pdbx_seq_one_letter_code
_entity_poly.pdbx_strand_id
1 'polypeptide(L)'
;MHVETGDHPDGTHSCHPRPGCKSSRETGRIGSVVPAGVGQGHDVATRHWTGWLDAGFNGRERPELTQKEASKASTQFGSLGSGNHFVEVCLDERDHVWLVLHSGSRGVGNMLAVRHIEGAKGLMKRYFIDLPDPDLAYLVEGTPEFDAYITAMLWAQEYAMENRAAMVDAALPELFAACGRGAEVDRVNCHHNFTERENHHGENVWLTRKGAIRARVGDRGVIPGSMGTRSYIV
;
A
#
# COMPACT_ATOMS: atom_id res chain seq x y z
N MET A 1 15.11 -10.25 2.10
CA MET A 1 16.29 -9.96 1.23
C MET A 1 17.49 -10.66 1.87
N HIS A 2 18.31 -11.44 1.12
CA HIS A 2 19.51 -12.08 1.67
C HIS A 2 20.70 -11.14 1.47
N VAL A 3 21.34 -10.75 2.57
CA VAL A 3 22.59 -9.99 2.57
C VAL A 3 23.64 -10.91 3.21
N GLU A 4 24.49 -11.54 2.40
CA GLU A 4 25.64 -12.27 2.95
C GLU A 4 26.60 -11.26 3.59
N THR A 5 26.70 -11.29 4.91
CA THR A 5 27.80 -10.68 5.63
C THR A 5 28.95 -11.70 5.65
N GLY A 6 30.14 -11.28 5.22
CA GLY A 6 31.29 -12.18 5.11
C GLY A 6 31.69 -12.76 6.47
N ASP A 7 32.06 -14.04 6.47
CA ASP A 7 32.50 -14.82 7.63
C ASP A 7 33.53 -14.10 8.49
N HIS A 8 33.22 -13.95 9.79
CA HIS A 8 34.22 -13.78 10.84
C HIS A 8 34.03 -14.87 11.91
N PRO A 9 35.10 -15.60 12.28
CA PRO A 9 34.99 -16.69 13.23
C PRO A 9 35.10 -16.12 14.64
N ASP A 10 33.99 -16.08 15.37
CA ASP A 10 33.95 -16.47 16.79
C ASP A 10 32.52 -16.36 17.32
N GLY A 11 32.16 -17.38 18.10
CA GLY A 11 30.81 -17.60 18.62
C GLY A 11 30.36 -16.59 19.66
N THR A 12 29.04 -16.50 19.78
CA THR A 12 28.22 -15.80 20.78
C THR A 12 28.23 -14.27 20.72
N HIS A 13 27.16 -13.67 20.18
CA HIS A 13 26.79 -12.30 20.53
C HIS A 13 25.27 -12.10 20.59
N SER A 14 24.75 -11.82 21.80
CA SER A 14 23.49 -11.10 21.95
C SER A 14 23.68 -9.67 21.45
N CYS A 15 22.87 -9.21 20.50
CA CYS A 15 22.93 -7.83 20.03
C CYS A 15 21.89 -6.97 20.74
N HIS A 16 22.32 -6.25 21.78
CA HIS A 16 21.76 -4.95 22.10
C HIS A 16 22.21 -3.93 21.05
N PRO A 17 21.41 -2.88 20.76
CA PRO A 17 21.81 -1.83 19.84
C PRO A 17 23.11 -1.19 20.32
N ARG A 18 24.19 -1.28 19.53
CA ARG A 18 25.44 -0.59 19.85
C ARG A 18 25.19 0.92 19.81
N PRO A 19 25.57 1.69 20.84
CA PRO A 19 25.45 3.14 20.80
C PRO A 19 26.43 3.68 19.76
N GLY A 20 25.92 4.27 18.67
CA GLY A 20 26.72 4.91 17.64
C GLY A 20 26.40 4.55 16.18
N CYS A 21 25.47 3.64 15.91
CA CYS A 21 24.98 3.43 14.54
C CYS A 21 24.18 4.67 14.10
N LYS A 22 24.76 5.48 13.21
CA LYS A 22 24.15 6.73 12.70
C LYS A 22 22.96 6.41 11.80
N SER A 23 21.79 6.18 12.39
CA SER A 23 20.51 5.94 11.71
C SER A 23 20.00 7.09 10.83
N SER A 24 20.73 8.21 10.73
CA SER A 24 20.26 9.44 10.09
C SER A 24 20.73 9.68 8.65
N ARG A 25 21.79 9.02 8.16
CA ARG A 25 22.26 9.23 6.76
C ARG A 25 21.62 8.28 5.75
N GLU A 26 21.31 7.06 6.15
CA GLU A 26 20.79 6.01 5.27
C GLU A 26 19.29 6.18 5.02
N THR A 27 18.54 6.55 6.07
CA THR A 27 17.14 7.00 5.98
C THR A 27 16.97 8.25 5.09
N GLY A 28 17.98 9.12 5.05
CA GLY A 28 17.98 10.32 4.20
C GLY A 28 17.98 10.02 2.70
N ARG A 29 18.60 8.91 2.25
CA ARG A 29 18.62 8.52 0.83
C ARG A 29 17.28 7.97 0.37
N ILE A 30 16.72 7.02 1.12
CA ILE A 30 15.38 6.48 0.85
C ILE A 30 14.34 7.61 0.88
N GLY A 31 14.44 8.53 1.84
CA GLY A 31 13.55 9.70 1.93
C GLY A 31 13.63 10.65 0.72
N SER A 32 14.75 10.66 -0.02
CA SER A 32 14.90 11.49 -1.22
C SER A 32 14.22 10.91 -2.46
N VAL A 33 14.03 9.59 -2.51
CA VAL A 33 13.39 8.88 -3.64
C VAL A 33 11.95 8.47 -3.34
N VAL A 34 11.57 8.45 -2.06
CA VAL A 34 10.20 8.19 -1.59
C VAL A 34 9.67 9.42 -0.83
N PRO A 35 8.96 10.34 -1.51
CA PRO A 35 8.41 11.53 -0.87
C PRO A 35 7.39 11.18 0.23
N ALA A 36 7.54 11.79 1.41
CA ALA A 36 6.69 11.56 2.58
C ALA A 36 6.13 12.88 3.14
N GLY A 37 4.93 12.84 3.71
CA GLY A 37 4.26 14.00 4.30
C GLY A 37 2.93 14.36 3.65
N VAL A 38 2.18 15.26 4.32
CA VAL A 38 0.84 15.68 3.87
C VAL A 38 0.96 16.46 2.57
N GLY A 39 0.24 16.01 1.53
CA GLY A 39 0.23 16.67 0.23
C GLY A 39 1.50 16.47 -0.60
N GLN A 40 2.49 15.74 -0.09
CA GLN A 40 3.75 15.48 -0.79
C GLN A 40 3.57 14.46 -1.92
N GLY A 41 4.42 14.59 -2.93
CA GLY A 41 4.41 13.79 -4.16
C GLY A 41 5.61 14.17 -5.02
N HIS A 42 5.51 13.88 -6.30
CA HIS A 42 6.51 14.20 -7.31
C HIS A 42 6.06 15.42 -8.12
N ASP A 43 7.01 16.29 -8.48
CA ASP A 43 6.74 17.48 -9.31
C ASP A 43 6.23 17.10 -10.71
N VAL A 44 6.69 15.94 -11.19
CA VAL A 44 6.32 15.36 -12.48
C VAL A 44 5.90 13.90 -12.29
N ALA A 45 5.10 13.40 -13.22
CA ALA A 45 4.73 11.99 -13.23
C ALA A 45 5.98 11.10 -13.28
N THR A 46 6.03 10.10 -12.40
CA THR A 46 7.17 9.18 -12.34
C THR A 46 7.16 8.22 -13.52
N ARG A 47 8.34 7.64 -13.85
CA ARG A 47 8.44 6.58 -14.86
C ARG A 47 7.50 5.40 -14.57
N HIS A 48 7.27 5.10 -13.29
CA HIS A 48 6.39 4.01 -12.86
C HIS A 48 4.92 4.34 -13.16
N TRP A 49 4.50 5.59 -12.97
CA TRP A 49 3.17 6.03 -13.39
C TRP A 49 2.98 5.88 -14.89
N THR A 50 3.93 6.38 -15.69
CA THR A 50 3.84 6.28 -17.16
C THR A 50 3.84 4.82 -17.61
N GLY A 51 4.70 3.97 -17.04
CA GLY A 51 4.71 2.54 -17.33
C GLY A 51 3.38 1.84 -17.00
N TRP A 52 2.76 2.16 -15.87
CA TRP A 52 1.46 1.61 -15.50
C TRP A 52 0.33 2.10 -16.42
N LEU A 53 0.38 3.36 -16.84
CA LEU A 53 -0.54 3.92 -17.84
C LEU A 53 -0.39 3.19 -19.19
N ASP A 54 0.83 3.01 -19.67
CA ASP A 54 1.13 2.35 -20.95
C ASP A 54 0.74 0.87 -20.94
N ALA A 55 0.82 0.22 -19.78
CA ALA A 55 0.32 -1.14 -19.54
C ALA A 55 -1.23 -1.21 -19.46
N GLY A 56 -1.94 -0.11 -19.70
CA GLY A 56 -3.40 -0.06 -19.61
C GLY A 56 -3.92 -0.40 -18.22
N PHE A 57 -3.25 0.09 -17.18
CA PHE A 57 -3.56 -0.19 -15.77
C PHE A 57 -3.64 -1.68 -15.44
N ASN A 58 -2.78 -2.50 -16.06
CA ASN A 58 -2.79 -3.97 -15.93
C ASN A 58 -4.16 -4.59 -16.32
N GLY A 59 -4.86 -3.98 -17.28
CA GLY A 59 -6.19 -4.41 -17.70
C GLY A 59 -7.32 -4.02 -16.74
N ARG A 60 -7.05 -3.22 -15.71
CA ARG A 60 -8.09 -2.62 -14.87
C ARG A 60 -8.83 -1.54 -15.63
N GLU A 61 -10.15 -1.61 -15.58
CA GLU A 61 -10.98 -0.51 -16.08
C GLU A 61 -10.69 0.77 -15.28
N ARG A 62 -10.47 1.87 -16.01
CA ARG A 62 -10.20 3.17 -15.41
C ARG A 62 -11.53 3.87 -15.11
N PRO A 63 -11.78 4.29 -13.85
CA PRO A 63 -12.96 5.08 -13.53
C PRO A 63 -12.91 6.45 -14.20
N GLU A 64 -14.06 7.08 -14.35
CA GLU A 64 -14.12 8.49 -14.68
C GLU A 64 -13.48 9.32 -13.56
N LEU A 65 -12.37 9.99 -13.90
CA LEU A 65 -11.64 10.88 -13.01
C LEU A 65 -11.86 12.32 -13.45
N THR A 66 -12.20 13.17 -12.49
CA THR A 66 -12.11 14.62 -12.67
C THR A 66 -10.66 15.03 -12.93
N GLN A 67 -10.45 16.21 -13.52
CA GLN A 67 -9.10 16.76 -13.73
C GLN A 67 -8.28 16.80 -12.42
N LYS A 68 -8.93 17.12 -11.31
CA LYS A 68 -8.32 17.17 -9.98
C LYS A 68 -7.87 15.78 -9.50
N GLU A 69 -8.71 14.76 -9.67
CA GLU A 69 -8.39 13.38 -9.29
C GLU A 69 -7.26 12.82 -10.15
N ALA A 70 -7.30 13.06 -11.47
CA ALA A 70 -6.25 12.61 -12.38
C ALA A 70 -4.89 13.25 -12.07
N SER A 71 -4.86 14.56 -11.83
CA SER A 71 -3.63 15.26 -11.42
C SER A 71 -3.12 14.78 -10.06
N LYS A 72 -4.02 14.54 -9.10
CA LYS A 72 -3.64 14.00 -7.78
C LYS A 72 -3.08 12.58 -7.91
N ALA A 73 -3.68 11.75 -8.76
CA ALA A 73 -3.23 10.38 -9.01
C ALA A 73 -1.80 10.37 -9.54
N SER A 74 -1.51 11.13 -10.59
CA SER A 74 -0.20 11.14 -11.23
C SER A 74 0.90 11.73 -10.34
N THR A 75 0.62 12.82 -9.63
CA THR A 75 1.61 13.50 -8.78
C THR A 75 1.92 12.74 -7.49
N GLN A 76 0.97 11.98 -6.93
CA GLN A 76 1.22 11.21 -5.70
C GLN A 76 1.67 9.77 -5.95
N PHE A 77 1.76 9.32 -7.20
CA PHE A 77 2.16 7.97 -7.51
C PHE A 77 3.66 7.73 -7.25
N GLY A 78 3.97 6.72 -6.46
CA GLY A 78 5.30 6.47 -5.91
C GLY A 78 5.61 7.34 -4.67
N SER A 79 4.60 7.76 -3.91
CA SER A 79 4.80 8.52 -2.66
C SER A 79 4.24 7.80 -1.43
N LEU A 80 4.88 8.07 -0.29
CA LEU A 80 4.51 7.46 0.98
C LEU A 80 3.33 8.17 1.63
N GLY A 81 3.36 9.50 1.56
CA GLY A 81 2.43 10.41 2.21
C GLY A 81 2.45 10.41 3.73
N SER A 82 1.30 10.60 4.39
CA SER A 82 1.20 10.99 5.82
C SER A 82 0.33 10.06 6.66
N GLY A 83 0.34 10.22 7.99
CA GLY A 83 -0.41 9.38 8.92
C GLY A 83 0.44 8.18 9.36
N ASN A 84 -0.16 6.99 9.44
CA ASN A 84 0.54 5.76 9.80
C ASN A 84 1.34 5.15 8.64
N HIS A 85 1.69 5.93 7.61
CA HIS A 85 2.49 5.48 6.48
C HIS A 85 3.98 5.59 6.78
N PHE A 86 4.74 4.53 6.55
CA PHE A 86 6.17 4.46 6.88
C PHE A 86 6.95 3.58 5.91
N VAL A 87 8.27 3.81 5.87
CA VAL A 87 9.25 2.89 5.30
C VAL A 87 10.26 2.60 6.41
N GLU A 88 10.43 1.33 6.74
CA GLU A 88 11.33 0.87 7.81
C GLU A 88 12.28 -0.19 7.27
N VAL A 89 13.50 -0.20 7.80
CA VAL A 89 14.48 -1.26 7.55
C VAL A 89 14.58 -2.11 8.82
N CYS A 90 14.31 -3.39 8.69
CA CYS A 90 14.27 -4.35 9.81
C CYS A 90 15.21 -5.52 9.55
N LEU A 91 15.58 -6.22 10.62
CA LEU A 91 16.24 -7.54 10.57
C LEU A 91 15.27 -8.61 11.08
N ASP A 92 15.27 -9.78 10.46
CA ASP A 92 14.61 -10.97 11.03
C ASP A 92 15.55 -11.77 11.94
N GLU A 93 15.04 -12.86 12.52
CA GLU A 93 15.80 -13.74 13.43
C GLU A 93 16.95 -14.50 12.73
N ARG A 94 17.07 -14.39 11.41
CA ARG A 94 18.12 -15.01 10.58
C ARG A 94 19.02 -13.94 9.93
N ASP A 95 19.01 -12.72 10.46
CA ASP A 95 19.78 -11.58 9.97
C ASP A 95 19.48 -11.18 8.51
N HIS A 96 18.32 -11.55 7.97
CA HIS A 96 17.87 -10.98 6.70
C HIS A 96 17.41 -9.55 6.88
N VAL A 97 17.83 -8.69 5.96
CA VAL A 97 17.32 -7.33 5.87
C VAL A 97 15.93 -7.35 5.22
N TRP A 98 15.01 -6.57 5.77
CA TRP A 98 13.67 -6.37 5.27
C TRP A 98 13.41 -4.87 5.08
N LEU A 99 12.94 -4.49 3.90
CA LEU A 99 12.36 -3.17 3.66
C LEU A 99 10.84 -3.30 3.85
N VAL A 100 10.33 -2.80 4.95
CA VAL A 100 8.90 -2.83 5.29
C VAL A 100 8.29 -1.50 4.88
N LEU A 101 7.27 -1.53 4.03
CA LEU A 101 6.60 -0.33 3.53
C LEU A 101 5.10 -0.41 3.79
N HIS A 102 4.56 0.63 4.42
CA HIS A 102 3.13 0.80 4.64
C HIS A 102 2.61 2.04 3.90
N SER A 103 1.82 1.82 2.84
CA SER A 103 1.15 2.88 2.08
C SER A 103 -0.09 2.36 1.35
N GLY A 104 -0.98 3.29 0.99
CA GLY A 104 -2.24 3.02 0.30
C GLY A 104 -2.40 3.76 -1.02
N SER A 105 -3.66 3.95 -1.42
CA SER A 105 -4.10 4.58 -2.68
C SER A 105 -3.97 6.12 -2.72
N ARG A 106 -3.24 6.68 -1.76
CA ARG A 106 -2.99 8.13 -1.61
C ARG A 106 -4.28 8.97 -1.64
N GLY A 107 -4.14 10.25 -1.98
CA GLY A 107 -5.26 11.20 -2.01
C GLY A 107 -6.32 10.85 -3.04
N VAL A 108 -5.93 10.25 -4.18
CA VAL A 108 -6.90 9.85 -5.22
C VAL A 108 -7.90 8.81 -4.69
N GLY A 109 -7.43 7.78 -3.98
CA GLY A 109 -8.36 6.79 -3.42
C GLY A 109 -9.29 7.39 -2.36
N ASN A 110 -8.82 8.33 -1.54
CA ASN A 110 -9.68 9.04 -0.60
C ASN A 110 -10.74 9.90 -1.32
N MET A 111 -10.37 10.59 -2.40
CA MET A 111 -11.32 11.38 -3.19
C MET A 111 -12.41 10.50 -3.81
N LEU A 112 -12.03 9.36 -4.40
CA LEU A 112 -12.97 8.39 -4.95
C LEU A 112 -13.90 7.83 -3.86
N ALA A 113 -13.35 7.43 -2.71
CA ALA A 113 -14.15 6.91 -1.60
C ALA A 113 -15.19 7.93 -1.12
N VAL A 114 -14.79 9.18 -0.87
CA VAL A 114 -15.70 10.26 -0.45
C VAL A 114 -16.80 10.47 -1.50
N ARG A 115 -16.45 10.50 -2.79
CA ARG A 115 -17.43 10.66 -3.88
C ARG A 115 -18.52 9.60 -3.84
N HIS A 116 -18.15 8.33 -3.69
CA HIS A 116 -19.11 7.22 -3.66
C HIS A 116 -19.89 7.14 -2.34
N ILE A 117 -19.28 7.50 -1.20
CA ILE A 117 -19.97 7.60 0.10
C ILE A 117 -21.07 8.67 0.06
N GLU A 118 -20.75 9.87 -0.45
CA GLU A 118 -21.74 10.94 -0.57
C GLU A 118 -22.86 10.58 -1.56
N GLY A 119 -22.52 9.88 -2.65
CA GLY A 119 -23.50 9.30 -3.56
C GLY A 119 -24.45 8.33 -2.85
N ALA A 120 -23.92 7.37 -2.09
CA ALA A 120 -24.70 6.41 -1.34
C ALA A 120 -25.62 7.10 -0.31
N LYS A 121 -25.10 8.06 0.47
CA LYS A 121 -25.91 8.86 1.42
C LYS A 121 -27.04 9.62 0.73
N GLY A 122 -26.75 10.18 -0.45
CA GLY A 122 -27.75 10.84 -1.28
C GLY A 122 -28.88 9.91 -1.73
N LEU A 123 -28.55 8.66 -2.09
CA LEU A 123 -29.54 7.64 -2.46
C LEU A 123 -30.39 7.22 -1.25
N MET A 124 -29.80 7.00 -0.08
CA MET A 124 -30.55 6.68 1.13
C MET A 124 -31.61 7.74 1.42
N LYS A 125 -31.23 9.03 1.33
CA LYS A 125 -32.15 10.16 1.48
C LYS A 125 -33.22 10.20 0.38
N ARG A 126 -32.86 9.97 -0.88
CA ARG A 126 -33.78 9.99 -2.02
C ARG A 126 -34.85 8.91 -1.92
N TYR A 127 -34.48 7.73 -1.44
CA TYR A 127 -35.38 6.58 -1.32
C TYR A 127 -36.02 6.45 0.06
N PHE A 128 -35.87 7.46 0.93
CA PHE A 128 -36.43 7.47 2.29
C PHE A 128 -36.02 6.24 3.12
N ILE A 129 -34.78 5.77 2.92
CA ILE A 129 -34.21 4.66 3.68
C ILE A 129 -33.59 5.24 4.96
N ASP A 130 -34.12 4.82 6.10
CA ASP A 130 -33.60 5.19 7.42
C ASP A 130 -32.51 4.19 7.85
N LEU A 131 -31.35 4.72 8.25
CA LEU A 131 -30.21 3.93 8.67
C LEU A 131 -29.90 4.23 10.14
N PRO A 132 -29.46 3.23 10.93
CA PRO A 132 -29.00 3.47 12.30
C PRO A 132 -27.85 4.49 12.38
N ASP A 133 -27.02 4.55 11.34
CA ASP A 133 -25.95 5.52 11.17
C ASP A 133 -25.82 5.89 9.68
N PRO A 134 -25.77 7.18 9.30
CA PRO A 134 -25.55 7.61 7.92
C PRO A 134 -24.26 7.06 7.27
N ASP A 135 -23.24 6.72 8.06
CA ASP A 135 -21.99 6.13 7.56
C ASP A 135 -22.14 4.65 7.17
N LEU A 136 -23.31 4.05 7.41
CA LEU A 136 -23.69 2.72 6.88
C LEU A 136 -24.39 2.78 5.52
N ALA A 137 -24.36 3.94 4.85
CA ALA A 137 -24.91 4.08 3.50
C ALA A 137 -24.24 3.10 2.53
N TYR A 138 -25.05 2.48 1.66
CA TYR A 138 -24.62 1.42 0.76
C TYR A 138 -25.11 1.65 -0.67
N LEU A 139 -24.49 0.92 -1.60
CA LEU A 139 -24.87 0.87 -3.01
C LEU A 139 -25.38 -0.54 -3.32
N VAL A 140 -26.41 -0.64 -4.15
CA VAL A 140 -27.06 -1.92 -4.46
C VAL A 140 -26.45 -2.52 -5.72
N GLU A 141 -26.04 -3.78 -5.67
CA GLU A 141 -25.49 -4.49 -6.83
C GLU A 141 -26.45 -4.46 -8.02
N GLY A 142 -25.91 -4.22 -9.22
CA GLY A 142 -26.68 -4.08 -10.46
C GLY A 142 -27.23 -2.68 -10.72
N THR A 143 -26.94 -1.68 -9.87
CA THR A 143 -27.19 -0.27 -10.19
C THR A 143 -25.95 0.41 -10.80
N PRO A 144 -26.13 1.45 -11.64
CA PRO A 144 -25.00 2.19 -12.21
C PRO A 144 -24.06 2.79 -11.15
N GLU A 145 -24.58 3.20 -9.99
CA GLU A 145 -23.78 3.75 -8.91
C GLU A 145 -22.88 2.69 -8.26
N PHE A 146 -23.39 1.46 -8.13
CA PHE A 146 -22.61 0.33 -7.64
C PHE A 146 -21.50 -0.04 -8.63
N ASP A 147 -21.82 -0.16 -9.92
CA ASP A 147 -20.83 -0.50 -10.94
C ASP A 147 -19.72 0.56 -11.01
N ALA A 148 -20.09 1.84 -10.97
CA ALA A 148 -19.13 2.94 -10.92
C ALA A 148 -18.25 2.89 -9.66
N TYR A 149 -18.81 2.52 -8.51
CA TYR A 149 -18.05 2.33 -7.27
C TYR A 149 -17.07 1.16 -7.37
N ILE A 150 -17.51 0.00 -7.87
CA ILE A 150 -16.66 -1.19 -8.02
C ILE A 150 -15.49 -0.89 -8.96
N THR A 151 -15.73 -0.24 -10.10
CA THR A 151 -14.66 0.18 -11.02
C THR A 151 -13.67 1.12 -10.33
N ALA A 152 -14.15 2.14 -9.61
CA ALA A 152 -13.28 3.08 -8.90
C ALA A 152 -12.48 2.40 -7.77
N MET A 153 -13.11 1.51 -7.01
CA MET A 153 -12.51 0.79 -5.89
C MET A 153 -11.43 -0.19 -6.36
N LEU A 154 -11.71 -1.00 -7.38
CA LEU A 154 -10.74 -1.95 -7.94
C LEU A 154 -9.55 -1.23 -8.55
N TRP A 155 -9.78 -0.13 -9.26
CA TRP A 155 -8.71 0.71 -9.78
C TRP A 155 -7.87 1.34 -8.65
N ALA A 156 -8.49 1.80 -7.56
CA ALA A 156 -7.77 2.36 -6.42
C ALA A 156 -6.95 1.30 -5.65
N GLN A 157 -7.43 0.05 -5.59
CA GLN A 157 -6.68 -1.08 -5.02
C GLN A 157 -5.43 -1.39 -5.85
N GLU A 158 -5.57 -1.42 -7.18
CA GLU A 158 -4.44 -1.60 -8.11
C GLU A 158 -3.46 -0.43 -8.00
N TYR A 159 -3.96 0.81 -7.99
CA TYR A 159 -3.14 1.99 -7.75
C TYR A 159 -2.33 1.86 -6.46
N ALA A 160 -2.93 1.40 -5.36
CA ALA A 160 -2.23 1.22 -4.09
C ALA A 160 -1.12 0.16 -4.19
N MET A 161 -1.37 -0.94 -4.91
CA MET A 161 -0.38 -1.99 -5.15
C MET A 161 0.82 -1.46 -5.94
N GLU A 162 0.55 -0.79 -7.05
CA GLU A 162 1.57 -0.25 -7.95
C GLU A 162 2.31 0.93 -7.34
N ASN A 163 1.63 1.75 -6.53
CA ASN A 163 2.26 2.79 -5.73
C ASN A 163 3.32 2.20 -4.77
N ARG A 164 3.00 1.09 -4.09
CA ARG A 164 3.95 0.39 -3.21
C ARG A 164 5.11 -0.22 -4.00
N ALA A 165 4.83 -0.87 -5.13
CA ALA A 165 5.86 -1.44 -6.00
C ALA A 165 6.85 -0.36 -6.47
N ALA A 166 6.35 0.78 -6.97
CA ALA A 166 7.16 1.90 -7.40
C ALA A 166 8.07 2.44 -6.28
N MET A 167 7.58 2.54 -5.04
CA MET A 167 8.40 2.98 -3.91
C MET A 167 9.46 1.95 -3.52
N VAL A 168 9.13 0.66 -3.52
CA VAL A 168 10.10 -0.41 -3.24
C VAL A 168 11.19 -0.42 -4.30
N ASP A 169 10.84 -0.36 -5.58
CA ASP A 169 11.79 -0.36 -6.68
C ASP A 169 12.70 0.88 -6.69
N ALA A 170 12.20 2.02 -6.19
CA ALA A 170 13.00 3.23 -5.98
C ALA A 170 13.92 3.12 -4.75
N ALA A 171 13.46 2.51 -3.66
CA ALA A 171 14.18 2.43 -2.39
C ALA A 171 15.26 1.33 -2.35
N LEU A 172 15.06 0.21 -3.05
CA LEU A 172 15.97 -0.93 -3.03
C LEU A 172 17.41 -0.57 -3.48
N PRO A 173 17.63 0.17 -4.59
CA PRO A 173 18.98 0.60 -4.98
C PRO A 173 19.69 1.44 -3.92
N GLU A 174 18.96 2.33 -3.23
CA GLU A 174 19.52 3.15 -2.16
C GLU A 174 19.90 2.32 -0.94
N LEU A 175 19.07 1.32 -0.60
CA LEU A 175 19.37 0.37 0.46
C LEU A 175 20.61 -0.48 0.13
N PHE A 176 20.70 -1.01 -1.10
CA PHE A 176 21.87 -1.77 -1.54
C PHE A 176 23.14 -0.92 -1.55
N ALA A 177 23.05 0.34 -1.97
CA ALA A 177 24.19 1.26 -1.93
C ALA A 177 24.64 1.54 -0.50
N ALA A 178 23.72 1.61 0.46
CA ALA A 178 24.06 1.74 1.89
C ALA A 178 24.70 0.47 2.46
N CYS A 179 24.21 -0.71 2.09
CA CYS A 179 24.75 -2.00 2.52
C CYS A 179 26.01 -2.45 1.73
N GLY A 180 26.37 -1.76 0.65
CA GLY A 180 27.47 -2.09 -0.26
C GLY A 180 27.14 -3.19 -1.29
N ARG A 181 26.30 -4.17 -0.93
CA ARG A 181 25.79 -5.20 -1.84
C ARG A 181 24.44 -5.75 -1.36
N GLY A 182 23.67 -6.31 -2.26
CA GLY A 182 22.49 -7.09 -1.92
C GLY A 182 21.68 -7.48 -3.16
N ALA A 183 20.75 -8.39 -2.98
CA ALA A 183 19.77 -8.76 -3.98
C ALA A 183 18.41 -8.98 -3.32
N GLU A 184 17.35 -8.59 -4.00
CA GLU A 184 16.01 -8.94 -3.58
C GLU A 184 15.80 -10.44 -3.79
N VAL A 185 15.58 -11.18 -2.70
CA VAL A 185 15.33 -12.63 -2.73
C VAL A 185 13.88 -12.99 -2.40
N ASP A 186 13.12 -12.02 -1.90
CA ASP A 186 11.75 -12.21 -1.47
C ASP A 186 10.98 -10.89 -1.48
N ARG A 187 9.71 -10.94 -1.89
CA ARG A 187 8.78 -9.81 -1.92
C ARG A 187 7.41 -10.29 -1.44
N VAL A 188 6.92 -9.68 -0.35
CA VAL A 188 5.59 -9.96 0.21
C VAL A 188 4.75 -8.70 0.09
N ASN A 189 3.55 -8.84 -0.46
CA ASN A 189 2.59 -7.75 -0.56
C ASN A 189 1.29 -8.14 0.15
N CYS A 190 0.88 -7.33 1.13
CA CYS A 190 -0.28 -7.60 1.95
C CYS A 190 -1.23 -6.40 1.97
N HIS A 191 -2.43 -6.59 1.41
CA HIS A 191 -3.52 -5.62 1.50
C HIS A 191 -4.30 -5.87 2.80
N HIS A 192 -4.62 -4.81 3.53
CA HIS A 192 -5.43 -4.89 4.76
C HIS A 192 -6.72 -4.05 4.69
N ASN A 193 -6.86 -3.23 3.64
CA ASN A 193 -8.09 -2.52 3.30
C ASN A 193 -8.39 -2.80 1.82
N PHE A 194 -9.31 -3.72 1.56
CA PHE A 194 -9.68 -4.11 0.20
C PHE A 194 -10.99 -4.89 0.20
N THR A 195 -11.63 -4.91 -0.95
CA THR A 195 -12.80 -5.72 -1.25
C THR A 195 -12.52 -6.54 -2.49
N GLU A 196 -12.91 -7.80 -2.46
CA GLU A 196 -12.82 -8.71 -3.59
C GLU A 196 -14.06 -9.61 -3.67
N ARG A 197 -14.32 -10.17 -4.84
CA ARG A 197 -15.39 -11.14 -5.02
C ARG A 197 -14.88 -12.53 -4.64
N GLU A 198 -15.54 -13.19 -3.71
CA GLU A 198 -15.18 -14.52 -3.22
C GLU A 198 -16.37 -15.45 -3.22
N ASN A 199 -16.11 -16.75 -3.34
CA ASN A 199 -17.12 -17.78 -3.15
C ASN A 199 -17.04 -18.31 -1.70
N HIS A 200 -18.11 -18.14 -0.94
CA HIS A 200 -18.24 -18.64 0.43
C HIS A 200 -19.58 -19.34 0.58
N HIS A 201 -19.55 -20.59 1.07
CA HIS A 201 -20.76 -21.40 1.28
C HIS A 201 -21.63 -21.57 0.01
N GLY A 202 -21.01 -21.61 -1.17
CA GLY A 202 -21.71 -21.76 -2.45
C GLY A 202 -22.15 -20.44 -3.09
N GLU A 203 -22.01 -19.32 -2.39
CA GLU A 203 -22.47 -18.00 -2.85
C GLU A 203 -21.30 -17.10 -3.23
N ASN A 204 -21.47 -16.32 -4.30
CA ASN A 204 -20.50 -15.30 -4.69
C ASN A 204 -20.82 -13.99 -3.98
N VAL A 205 -19.92 -13.51 -3.12
CA VAL A 205 -20.09 -12.32 -2.30
C VAL A 205 -18.96 -11.32 -2.53
N TRP A 206 -19.25 -10.04 -2.39
CA TRP A 206 -18.23 -8.99 -2.25
C TRP A 206 -17.78 -8.92 -0.79
N LEU A 207 -16.59 -9.45 -0.49
CA LEU A 207 -16.06 -9.48 0.87
C LEU A 207 -15.18 -8.25 1.11
N THR A 208 -15.67 -7.31 1.91
CA THR A 208 -14.93 -6.11 2.33
C THR A 208 -14.11 -6.41 3.58
N ARG A 209 -12.82 -6.06 3.53
CA ARG A 209 -11.89 -6.11 4.67
C ARG A 209 -11.38 -4.72 4.99
N LYS A 210 -11.45 -4.34 6.27
CA LYS A 210 -10.90 -3.10 6.80
C LYS A 210 -10.06 -3.42 8.03
N GLY A 211 -8.75 -3.24 7.94
CA GLY A 211 -7.78 -3.68 8.95
C GLY A 211 -7.64 -5.21 9.02
N ALA A 212 -7.97 -5.94 7.95
CA ALA A 212 -7.95 -7.40 7.93
C ALA A 212 -7.32 -7.92 6.63
N ILE A 213 -6.59 -9.03 6.72
CA ILE A 213 -5.89 -9.67 5.59
C ILE A 213 -6.64 -10.93 5.14
N ARG A 214 -6.35 -11.40 3.92
CA ARG A 214 -6.76 -12.75 3.52
C ARG A 214 -5.84 -13.79 4.18
N ALA A 215 -6.41 -14.93 4.58
CA ALA A 215 -5.70 -15.96 5.32
C ALA A 215 -6.10 -17.38 4.85
N ARG A 216 -6.03 -17.64 3.54
CA ARG A 216 -6.19 -19.00 3.00
C ARG A 216 -4.89 -19.80 3.19
N VAL A 217 -4.98 -21.13 3.14
CA VAL A 217 -3.79 -21.98 3.13
C VAL A 217 -2.89 -21.60 1.96
N GLY A 218 -1.64 -21.23 2.25
CA GLY A 218 -0.66 -20.78 1.27
C GLY A 218 -0.61 -19.26 1.04
N ASP A 219 -1.55 -18.49 1.60
CA ASP A 219 -1.40 -17.03 1.64
C ASP A 219 -0.26 -16.66 2.58
N ARG A 220 0.57 -15.71 2.16
CA ARG A 220 1.54 -15.05 3.03
C ARG A 220 0.94 -13.75 3.55
N GLY A 221 0.95 -13.56 4.85
CA GLY A 221 0.45 -12.37 5.52
C GLY A 221 1.56 -11.53 6.11
N VAL A 222 1.33 -10.22 6.22
CA VAL A 222 2.13 -9.34 7.07
C VAL A 222 1.22 -8.86 8.19
N ILE A 223 1.59 -9.16 9.43
CA ILE A 223 0.96 -8.61 10.62
C ILE A 223 1.88 -7.52 11.16
N PRO A 224 1.61 -6.24 10.81
CA PRO A 224 2.42 -5.14 11.32
C PRO A 224 2.14 -4.94 12.81
N GLY A 225 3.20 -4.69 13.57
CA GLY A 225 3.07 -4.04 14.87
C GLY A 225 2.75 -2.55 14.73
N SER A 226 2.84 -1.78 15.81
CA SER A 226 2.97 -0.32 15.73
C SER A 226 4.39 0.10 15.30
N MET A 227 4.57 1.36 14.91
CA MET A 227 5.87 1.94 14.52
C MET A 227 6.94 1.63 15.58
N GLY A 228 8.03 0.97 15.17
CA GLY A 228 9.11 0.55 16.05
C GLY A 228 8.86 -0.72 16.89
N THR A 229 7.78 -1.47 16.63
CA THR A 229 7.54 -2.78 17.26
C THR A 229 7.70 -3.93 16.26
N ARG A 230 7.66 -5.18 16.76
CA ARG A 230 7.86 -6.37 15.92
C ARG A 230 6.75 -6.50 14.88
N SER A 231 7.14 -6.84 13.66
CA SER A 231 6.23 -7.25 12.59
C SER A 231 6.43 -8.74 12.29
N TYR A 232 5.37 -9.44 11.91
CA TYR A 232 5.40 -10.87 11.64
C TYR A 232 5.02 -11.15 10.19
N ILE A 233 5.73 -12.07 9.56
CA ILE A 233 5.33 -12.68 8.30
C ILE A 233 4.72 -14.03 8.66
N VAL A 234 3.46 -14.25 8.27
CA VAL A 234 2.68 -15.45 8.58
C VAL A 234 2.30 -16.22 7.32
#